data_AF-A0A7M7KKL6-F1
#
_entry.id   AF-A0A7M7KKL6-F1
#
_cell.length_a   1.000
_cell.length_b   1.000
_cell.length_c   1.000
_cell.angle_alpha   90.00
_cell.angle_beta   90.00
_cell.angle_gamma   90.00
#
_symmetry.space_group_name_H-M   'P 1'
#
loop_
_entity.id
_entity.type
_entity.pdbx_description
1 polymer ?
#
loop_
_entity_poly.entity_id
_entity_poly.type
_entity_poly.pdbx_seq_one_letter_code
_entity_poly.pdbx_strand_id
1 'polypeptide(L)'
;MHNAYIGVLYSIKSRENDFDNENCYVYSQSCNAVSAVFCVLHDEIQVRKIVEDCMNNVHPIYHIKTLMIKRELAKDPQLVNENWDRFLPKLSNKNISKRKQPKKKRLKGEYTPFPPAPPLSKIDKELETGEYFLKDTEKKRKKKREQLERQAEKQVSHGKALIKLFVFDADLHRHYPYQFVVSCY
;
A
#
# COMPACT_ATOMS: atom_id res chain seq x y z
N MET A 1 19.77 7.69 1.36
CA MET A 1 20.04 7.36 2.78
C MET A 1 21.14 6.31 2.95
N HIS A 2 21.29 5.32 2.06
CA HIS A 2 22.41 4.35 2.12
C HIS A 2 23.81 4.97 1.86
N ASN A 3 23.89 6.00 1.00
CA ASN A 3 25.17 6.62 0.59
C ASN A 3 25.80 7.56 1.63
N ALA A 4 25.11 7.89 2.73
CA ALA A 4 25.65 8.78 3.76
C ALA A 4 26.51 8.03 4.79
N TYR A 5 26.22 6.76 5.04
CA TYR A 5 26.86 6.01 6.13
C TYR A 5 28.28 5.53 5.81
N ILE A 6 28.56 5.29 4.53
CA ILE A 6 29.90 4.89 4.06
C ILE A 6 30.86 6.08 4.10
N GLY A 7 30.41 7.28 3.74
CA GLY A 7 31.23 8.50 3.79
C GLY A 7 31.60 8.96 5.20
N VAL A 8 30.74 8.71 6.20
CA VAL A 8 31.03 9.04 7.61
C VAL A 8 32.08 8.10 8.22
N LEU A 9 32.09 6.82 7.81
CA LEU A 9 33.11 5.84 8.23
C LEU A 9 34.52 6.22 7.74
N TYR A 10 34.64 6.86 6.58
CA TYR A 10 35.91 7.34 6.05
C TYR A 10 36.45 8.59 6.78
N SER A 11 35.57 9.48 7.24
CA SER A 11 35.98 10.74 7.89
C SER A 11 36.50 10.53 9.33
N ILE A 12 35.98 9.52 10.04
CA ILE A 12 36.42 9.20 11.41
C ILE A 12 37.84 8.63 11.44
N LYS A 13 38.35 8.10 10.31
CA LYS A 13 39.68 7.47 10.24
C LYS A 13 40.84 8.47 10.08
N SER A 14 40.58 9.78 9.99
CA SER A 14 41.62 10.78 9.68
C SER A 14 41.95 11.76 10.79
N ARG A 15 41.38 11.67 12.00
CA ARG A 15 41.56 12.76 13.00
C ARG A 15 42.16 12.40 14.37
N GLU A 16 42.37 11.15 14.75
CA GLU A 16 43.12 10.88 15.99
C GLU A 16 43.98 9.61 15.87
N ASN A 17 45.27 9.81 16.11
CA ASN A 17 46.29 8.78 16.26
C ASN A 17 46.10 8.08 17.62
N ASP A 18 45.09 7.23 17.75
CA ASP A 18 45.02 6.22 18.80
C ASP A 18 45.18 4.86 18.15
N PHE A 19 46.44 4.60 17.82
CA PHE A 19 46.93 3.41 17.15
C PHE A 19 47.31 2.40 18.23
N ASP A 20 46.35 1.58 18.69
CA ASP A 20 46.68 0.33 19.36
C ASP A 20 45.62 -0.75 19.06
N ASN A 21 46.03 -1.61 18.11
CA ASN A 21 45.63 -3.00 17.86
C ASN A 21 44.28 -3.27 17.17
N GLU A 22 44.29 -3.18 15.83
CA GLU A 22 44.01 -4.27 14.86
C GLU A 22 44.01 -3.67 13.45
N ASN A 23 45.08 -3.92 12.69
CA ASN A 23 45.38 -3.33 11.39
C ASN A 23 44.44 -3.83 10.29
N CYS A 24 43.20 -3.37 10.28
CA CYS A 24 42.26 -3.60 9.19
C CYS A 24 42.10 -2.35 8.32
N TYR A 25 42.38 -2.52 7.02
CA TYR A 25 42.10 -1.52 5.99
C TYR A 25 40.87 -1.96 5.20
N VAL A 26 39.76 -1.22 5.32
CA VAL A 26 38.51 -1.47 4.60
C VAL A 26 38.35 -0.39 3.53
N TYR A 27 38.17 -0.81 2.28
CA TYR A 27 37.95 0.05 1.13
C TYR A 27 36.64 -0.30 0.41
N SER A 28 35.69 0.63 0.36
CA SER A 28 34.44 0.47 -0.38
C SER A 28 34.61 1.04 -1.79
N GLN A 29 34.68 0.17 -2.81
CA GLN A 29 34.91 0.62 -4.19
C GLN A 29 33.63 1.13 -4.85
N SER A 30 32.55 0.38 -4.69
CA SER A 30 31.25 0.63 -5.33
C SER A 30 30.13 0.17 -4.42
N CYS A 31 28.88 0.48 -4.77
CA CYS A 31 27.70 0.04 -4.03
C CYS A 31 27.58 -1.48 -3.85
N ASN A 32 28.30 -2.27 -4.66
CA ASN A 32 28.20 -3.73 -4.67
C ASN A 32 29.48 -4.44 -4.17
N ALA A 33 30.55 -3.70 -3.87
CA ALA A 33 31.84 -4.30 -3.54
C ALA A 33 32.57 -3.56 -2.42
N VAL A 34 32.99 -4.34 -1.42
CA VAL A 34 33.87 -3.92 -0.33
C VAL A 34 35.11 -4.81 -0.35
N SER A 35 36.28 -4.19 -0.39
CA SER A 35 37.56 -4.86 -0.25
C SER A 35 38.10 -4.58 1.15
N ALA A 36 38.65 -5.59 1.82
CA ALA A 36 39.29 -5.39 3.10
C ALA A 36 40.57 -6.22 3.20
N VAL A 37 41.58 -5.65 3.85
CA VAL A 37 42.87 -6.29 4.11
C VAL A 37 43.01 -6.48 5.61
N PHE A 38 43.39 -7.69 6.01
CA PHE A 38 43.46 -8.12 7.40
C PHE A 38 44.79 -8.80 7.69
N CYS A 39 45.31 -8.61 8.91
CA CYS A 39 46.48 -9.32 9.41
C CYS A 39 46.12 -10.60 10.17
N VAL A 40 44.92 -10.68 10.77
CA VAL A 40 44.46 -11.77 11.62
C VAL A 40 43.10 -12.28 11.14
N LEU A 41 42.88 -13.60 11.17
CA LEU A 41 41.66 -14.26 10.67
C LEU A 41 40.40 -13.94 11.49
N HIS A 42 40.54 -13.67 12.79
CA HIS A 42 39.42 -13.32 13.66
C HIS A 42 38.77 -11.98 13.25
N ASP A 43 39.58 -11.03 12.77
CA ASP A 43 39.15 -9.69 12.38
C ASP A 43 38.35 -9.72 11.07
N GLU A 44 38.71 -10.65 10.16
CA GLU A 44 37.97 -10.88 8.92
C GLU A 44 36.52 -11.31 9.21
N ILE A 45 36.34 -12.28 10.11
CA ILE A 45 35.02 -12.79 10.50
C ILE A 45 34.18 -11.64 11.08
N GLN A 46 34.81 -10.77 11.88
CA GLN A 46 34.14 -9.65 12.50
C GLN A 46 33.69 -8.60 11.47
N VAL A 47 34.58 -8.18 10.56
CA VAL A 47 34.25 -7.19 9.52
C VAL A 47 33.23 -7.74 8.53
N ARG A 48 33.35 -9.01 8.15
CA ARG A 48 32.36 -9.69 7.31
C ARG A 48 30.97 -9.62 7.93
N LYS A 49 30.84 -9.94 9.22
CA LYS A 49 29.58 -9.85 9.94
C LYS A 49 29.01 -8.43 9.93
N ILE A 50 29.85 -7.41 10.13
CA ILE A 50 29.41 -6.00 10.08
C ILE A 50 28.87 -5.66 8.71
N VAL A 51 29.55 -6.05 7.64
CA VAL A 51 29.12 -5.77 6.25
C VAL A 51 27.81 -6.48 5.94
N GLU A 52 27.69 -7.77 6.28
CA GLU A 52 26.45 -8.56 6.08
C GLU A 52 25.27 -7.96 6.86
N ASP A 53 25.47 -7.61 8.13
CA ASP A 53 24.44 -6.98 8.96
C ASP A 53 24.05 -5.58 8.43
N CYS A 54 25.01 -4.82 7.90
CA CYS A 54 24.74 -3.55 7.22
C CYS A 54 23.87 -3.71 5.98
N MET A 55 24.05 -4.79 5.21
CA MET A 55 23.18 -5.11 4.08
C MET A 55 21.76 -5.49 4.54
N ASN A 56 21.64 -6.11 5.72
CA ASN A 56 20.36 -6.46 6.35
C ASN A 56 19.69 -5.30 7.12
N ASN A 57 20.03 -4.05 6.78
CA ASN A 57 19.46 -2.84 7.39
C ASN A 57 19.74 -2.70 8.90
N VAL A 58 20.83 -3.29 9.39
CA VAL A 58 21.38 -3.02 10.73
C VAL A 58 22.46 -1.95 10.62
N HIS A 59 22.36 -0.89 11.41
CA HIS A 59 23.28 0.24 11.27
C HIS A 59 24.68 -0.07 11.84
N PRO A 60 25.80 0.25 11.15
CA PRO A 60 27.15 -0.11 11.58
C PRO A 60 27.54 0.43 12.96
N ILE A 61 26.96 1.56 13.38
CA ILE A 61 27.19 2.17 14.72
C ILE A 61 26.96 1.18 15.87
N TYR A 62 26.03 0.24 15.72
CA TYR A 62 25.72 -0.73 16.76
C TYR A 62 26.84 -1.73 16.94
N HIS A 63 27.43 -2.18 15.83
CA HIS A 63 28.60 -3.05 15.87
C HIS A 63 29.81 -2.30 16.42
N ILE A 64 30.07 -1.08 15.96
CA ILE A 64 31.17 -0.25 16.48
C ILE A 64 31.06 -0.08 18.00
N LYS A 65 29.88 0.29 18.52
CA LYS A 65 29.65 0.39 19.96
C LYS A 65 29.89 -0.94 20.69
N THR A 66 29.45 -2.05 20.12
CA THR A 66 29.68 -3.38 20.68
C THR A 66 31.16 -3.73 20.74
N LEU A 67 31.94 -3.39 19.71
CA LEU A 67 33.38 -3.61 19.66
C LEU A 67 34.13 -2.75 20.68
N MET A 68 33.74 -1.49 20.83
CA MET A 68 34.30 -0.61 21.85
C MET A 68 34.10 -1.20 23.26
N ILE A 69 32.87 -1.63 23.58
CA ILE A 69 32.57 -2.22 24.90
C ILE A 69 33.36 -3.52 25.13
N LYS A 70 33.45 -4.40 24.13
CA LYS A 70 34.23 -5.64 24.23
C LYS A 70 35.72 -5.38 24.50
N ARG A 71 36.30 -4.35 23.87
CA ARG A 71 37.70 -3.96 24.08
C ARG A 71 37.94 -3.47 25.49
N GLU A 72 37.04 -2.65 26.03
CA GLU A 72 37.14 -2.21 27.43
C GLU A 72 36.98 -3.38 28.40
N LEU A 73 36.01 -4.27 28.19
CA LEU A 73 35.81 -5.46 29.04
C LEU A 73 36.99 -6.44 29.00
N ALA A 74 37.70 -6.52 27.87
CA ALA A 74 38.89 -7.36 27.74
C ALA A 74 40.10 -6.84 28.54
N LYS A 75 40.13 -5.55 28.89
CA LYS A 75 41.18 -4.97 29.74
C LYS A 75 41.01 -5.38 31.21
N ASP A 76 39.78 -5.65 31.65
CA ASP A 76 39.49 -6.00 33.03
C ASP A 76 39.69 -7.50 33.29
N PRO A 77 40.71 -7.92 34.08
CA PRO A 77 41.07 -9.33 34.25
C PRO A 77 40.01 -10.16 34.98
N GLN A 78 39.13 -9.51 35.76
CA GLN A 78 38.06 -10.19 36.51
C GLN A 78 36.93 -10.70 35.60
N LEU A 79 36.65 -9.99 34.51
CA LEU A 79 35.51 -10.27 33.64
C LEU A 79 35.88 -11.14 32.43
N VAL A 80 37.15 -11.46 32.21
CA VAL A 80 37.63 -12.25 31.05
C VAL A 80 36.97 -13.63 30.98
N ASN A 81 36.71 -14.26 32.13
CA ASN A 81 36.12 -15.61 32.21
C ASN A 81 34.59 -15.60 32.28
N GLU A 82 33.96 -14.43 32.34
CA GLU A 82 32.50 -14.30 32.50
C GLU A 82 31.79 -14.05 31.17
N ASN A 83 30.48 -14.31 31.12
CA ASN A 83 29.66 -14.03 29.94
C ASN A 83 29.35 -12.53 29.81
N TRP A 84 29.72 -11.93 28.68
CA TRP A 84 29.57 -10.49 28.43
C TRP A 84 28.18 -10.05 27.94
N ASP A 85 27.22 -10.94 27.68
CA ASP A 85 25.91 -10.59 27.07
C ASP A 85 25.13 -9.50 27.83
N ARG A 86 25.36 -9.37 29.14
CA ARG A 86 24.76 -8.32 29.97
C ARG A 86 25.18 -6.91 29.55
N PHE A 87 26.42 -6.74 29.13
CA PHE A 87 27.01 -5.44 28.79
C PHE A 87 26.82 -5.08 27.32
N LEU A 88 26.47 -6.05 26.47
CA LEU A 88 26.24 -5.81 25.05
C LEU A 88 24.87 -5.15 24.78
N PRO A 89 24.82 -4.10 23.94
CA PRO A 89 23.56 -3.53 23.49
C PRO A 89 22.72 -4.54 22.72
N LYS A 90 21.49 -4.82 23.20
CA LYS A 90 20.55 -5.72 22.52
C LYS A 90 19.82 -5.00 21.39
N LEU A 91 20.10 -5.40 20.16
CA LEU A 91 19.42 -4.89 18.97
C LEU A 91 18.03 -5.51 18.85
N SER A 92 17.04 -4.87 19.46
CA SER A 92 15.64 -5.24 19.25
C SER A 92 15.10 -4.52 18.01
N ASN A 93 14.65 -5.31 17.02
CA ASN A 93 13.94 -4.77 15.88
C ASN A 93 12.58 -4.24 16.34
N LYS A 94 12.43 -2.91 16.40
CA LYS A 94 11.16 -2.23 16.66
C LYS A 94 10.28 -2.27 15.40
N ASN A 95 9.96 -3.48 14.93
CA ASN A 95 9.01 -3.65 13.84
C ASN A 95 7.60 -3.39 14.40
N ILE A 96 7.15 -2.14 14.32
CA ILE A 96 5.76 -1.78 14.61
C ILE A 96 4.91 -2.35 13.47
N SER A 97 4.61 -3.64 13.56
CA SER A 97 3.96 -4.45 12.51
C SER A 97 2.55 -3.97 12.16
N LYS A 98 1.96 -3.12 13.00
CA LYS A 98 0.58 -2.67 12.88
C LYS A 98 0.51 -1.29 12.23
N ARG A 99 0.85 -1.21 10.94
CA ARG A 99 0.38 -0.10 10.13
C ARG A 99 -1.14 -0.23 9.97
N LYS A 100 -1.89 0.79 10.42
CA LYS A 100 -3.36 0.83 10.25
C LYS A 100 -3.69 0.71 8.75
N GLN A 101 -4.35 -0.38 8.37
CA GLN A 101 -4.78 -0.59 7.00
C GLN A 101 -6.04 0.24 6.71
N PRO A 102 -6.18 0.84 5.52
CA PRO A 102 -7.41 1.54 5.15
C PRO A 102 -8.58 0.54 5.09
N LYS A 103 -9.76 0.96 5.58
CA LYS A 103 -10.98 0.11 5.59
C LYS A 103 -11.43 -0.29 4.18
N LYS A 104 -11.21 0.58 3.19
CA LYS A 104 -11.50 0.32 1.77
C LYS A 104 -10.20 0.04 1.03
N LYS A 105 -9.86 -1.24 0.86
CA LYS A 105 -8.75 -1.67 0.00
C LYS A 105 -9.28 -1.78 -1.42
N ARG A 106 -8.75 -0.97 -2.34
CA ARG A 106 -9.00 -1.14 -3.77
C ARG A 106 -8.31 -2.43 -4.22
N LEU A 107 -9.08 -3.45 -4.58
CA LEU A 107 -8.54 -4.63 -5.24
C LEU A 107 -8.02 -4.19 -6.62
N LYS A 108 -6.82 -4.63 -6.98
CA LYS A 108 -6.27 -4.39 -8.32
C LYS A 108 -6.98 -5.38 -9.27
N GLY A 109 -7.49 -4.90 -10.41
CA GLY A 109 -8.12 -5.78 -11.40
C GLY A 109 -7.14 -6.82 -11.95
N GLU A 110 -7.65 -7.90 -12.55
CA GLU A 110 -6.82 -8.87 -13.27
C GLU A 110 -5.92 -8.16 -14.29
N TYR A 111 -4.68 -8.65 -14.43
CA TYR A 111 -3.74 -8.11 -15.39
C TYR A 111 -4.20 -8.45 -16.80
N THR A 112 -4.72 -7.44 -17.51
CA THR A 112 -5.01 -7.53 -18.94
C THR A 112 -3.83 -6.91 -19.71
N PRO A 113 -3.12 -7.67 -20.56
CA PRO A 113 -1.95 -7.17 -21.26
C PRO A 113 -2.29 -6.06 -22.27
N PHE A 114 -3.55 -6.03 -22.72
CA PHE A 114 -4.06 -4.99 -23.59
C PHE A 114 -4.66 -3.85 -22.76
N PRO A 115 -4.36 -2.59 -23.13
CA PRO A 115 -5.05 -1.46 -22.53
C PRO A 115 -6.54 -1.53 -22.90
N PRO A 116 -7.44 -1.01 -22.04
CA PRO A 116 -8.85 -0.87 -22.41
C PRO A 116 -8.95 0.04 -23.64
N ALA A 117 -9.95 -0.21 -24.49
CA ALA A 117 -10.19 0.63 -25.67
C ALA A 117 -10.35 2.10 -25.24
N PRO A 118 -9.75 3.05 -25.97
CA PRO A 118 -9.94 4.47 -25.68
C PRO A 118 -11.43 4.83 -25.82
N PRO A 119 -11.96 5.74 -24.99
CA PRO A 119 -13.33 6.19 -25.14
C PRO A 119 -13.49 6.92 -26.48
N LEU A 120 -14.55 6.59 -27.23
CA LEU A 120 -14.89 7.23 -28.51
C LEU A 120 -15.05 8.76 -28.34
N SER A 121 -14.57 9.53 -29.32
CA SER A 121 -14.76 10.98 -29.33
C SER A 121 -16.24 11.35 -29.55
N LYS A 122 -16.61 12.61 -29.31
CA LYS A 122 -17.99 13.07 -29.58
C LYS A 122 -18.34 12.90 -31.06
N ILE A 123 -17.40 13.23 -31.96
CA ILE A 123 -17.58 13.12 -33.40
C ILE A 123 -17.78 11.65 -33.79
N ASP A 124 -16.97 10.74 -33.25
CA ASP A 124 -17.09 9.30 -33.56
C ASP A 124 -18.43 8.73 -33.10
N LYS A 125 -18.94 9.14 -31.93
CA LYS A 125 -20.28 8.75 -31.45
C LYS A 125 -21.39 9.27 -32.36
N GLU A 126 -21.26 10.51 -32.84
CA GLU A 126 -22.22 11.12 -33.77
C GLU A 126 -22.18 10.48 -35.16
N LEU A 127 -20.99 10.02 -35.60
CA LEU A 127 -20.81 9.26 -36.83
C LEU A 127 -21.39 7.85 -36.73
N GLU A 128 -21.15 7.14 -35.61
CA GLU A 128 -21.70 5.80 -35.34
C GLU A 128 -23.23 5.81 -35.27
N THR A 129 -23.81 6.84 -34.65
CA THR A 129 -25.27 7.03 -34.58
C THR A 129 -25.88 7.57 -35.89
N GLY A 130 -25.06 8.00 -36.85
CA GLY A 130 -25.50 8.64 -38.09
C GLY A 130 -26.10 10.03 -37.91
N GLU A 131 -26.07 10.58 -36.70
CA GLU A 131 -26.62 11.90 -36.40
C GLU A 131 -25.71 13.03 -36.89
N TYR A 132 -24.43 12.77 -37.14
CA TYR A 132 -23.48 13.78 -37.61
C TYR A 132 -23.94 14.49 -38.90
N PHE A 133 -24.51 13.74 -39.84
CA PHE A 133 -24.91 14.25 -41.16
C PHE A 133 -26.27 14.95 -41.17
N LEU A 134 -27.10 14.80 -40.13
CA LEU A 134 -28.42 15.42 -40.08
C LEU A 134 -28.32 16.92 -39.82
N LYS A 135 -29.15 17.71 -40.52
CA LYS A 135 -29.25 19.15 -40.27
C LYS A 135 -29.87 19.41 -38.90
N ASP A 136 -29.53 20.53 -38.27
CA ASP A 136 -30.05 20.90 -36.94
C ASP A 136 -31.59 20.95 -36.88
N THR A 137 -32.24 21.31 -37.98
CA THR A 137 -33.71 21.30 -38.10
C THR A 137 -34.28 19.88 -38.01
N GLU A 138 -33.63 18.91 -38.65
CA GLU A 138 -34.04 17.50 -38.64
C GLU A 138 -33.77 16.86 -37.27
N LYS A 139 -32.62 17.16 -36.66
CA LYS A 139 -32.30 16.77 -35.28
C LYS A 139 -33.36 17.27 -34.30
N LYS A 140 -33.72 18.56 -34.39
CA LYS A 140 -34.78 19.17 -33.56
C LYS A 140 -36.13 18.50 -33.78
N ARG A 141 -36.50 18.20 -35.04
CA ARG A 141 -37.75 17.51 -35.37
C ARG A 141 -37.79 16.08 -34.81
N LYS A 142 -36.70 15.33 -34.92
CA LYS A 142 -36.55 13.97 -34.35
C LYS A 142 -36.67 14.02 -32.82
N LYS A 143 -35.95 14.93 -32.16
CA LYS A 143 -36.01 15.13 -30.70
C LYS A 143 -37.41 15.49 -30.21
N LYS A 144 -38.12 16.36 -30.93
CA LYS A 144 -39.50 16.73 -30.58
C LYS A 144 -40.45 15.53 -30.73
N ARG A 145 -40.28 14.69 -31.75
CA ARG A 145 -41.05 13.46 -31.93
C ARG A 145 -40.82 12.47 -30.78
N GLU A 146 -39.55 12.21 -30.43
CA GLU A 146 -39.20 11.32 -29.31
C GLU A 146 -39.74 11.83 -27.96
N GLN A 147 -39.72 13.16 -27.75
CA GLN A 147 -40.31 13.75 -26.55
C GLN A 147 -41.83 13.55 -26.48
N LEU A 148 -42.54 13.71 -27.59
CA LEU A 148 -43.99 13.48 -27.67
C LEU A 148 -44.33 12.00 -27.44
N GLU A 149 -43.56 11.08 -28.02
CA GLU A 149 -43.72 9.63 -27.81
C GLU A 149 -43.49 9.26 -26.34
N ARG A 150 -42.41 9.76 -25.72
CA ARG A 150 -42.14 9.53 -24.28
C ARG A 150 -43.22 10.13 -23.38
N GLN A 151 -43.82 11.26 -23.76
CA GLN A 151 -44.95 11.84 -23.03
C GLN A 151 -46.21 10.97 -23.16
N ALA A 152 -46.51 10.47 -24.36
CA ALA A 152 -47.62 9.55 -24.59
C ALA A 152 -47.44 8.24 -23.80
N GLU A 153 -46.24 7.65 -23.80
CA GLU A 153 -45.91 6.45 -23.00
C GLU A 153 -46.10 6.69 -21.50
N LYS A 154 -45.71 7.86 -20.98
CA LYS A 154 -45.94 8.25 -19.59
C LYS A 154 -47.42 8.38 -19.27
N GLN A 155 -48.22 8.98 -20.15
CA GLN A 155 -49.67 9.07 -19.96
C GLN A 155 -50.33 7.70 -19.98
N VAL A 156 -49.91 6.81 -20.88
CA VAL A 156 -50.43 5.43 -20.95
C VAL A 156 -50.01 4.63 -19.72
N SER A 157 -48.75 4.70 -19.28
CA SER A 157 -48.29 4.01 -18.07
C SER A 157 -48.94 4.55 -16.80
N HIS A 158 -49.16 5.87 -16.72
CA HIS A 158 -49.91 6.49 -15.63
C HIS A 158 -51.37 6.03 -15.63
N GLY A 159 -52.04 6.02 -16.79
CA GLY A 159 -53.39 5.49 -16.94
C GLY A 159 -53.51 4.01 -16.55
N LYS A 160 -52.55 3.17 -16.96
CA LYS A 160 -52.45 1.77 -16.53
C LYS A 160 -52.27 1.63 -15.02
N ALA A 161 -51.43 2.46 -14.40
CA ALA A 161 -51.24 2.47 -12.96
C ALA A 161 -52.51 2.90 -12.21
N LEU A 162 -53.25 3.90 -12.72
CA LEU A 162 -54.53 4.33 -12.17
C LEU A 162 -55.59 3.22 -12.26
N ILE A 163 -55.71 2.56 -13.42
CA ILE A 163 -56.64 1.42 -13.58
C ILE A 163 -56.25 0.29 -12.63
N LYS A 164 -54.96 -0.02 -12.49
CA LYS A 164 -54.49 -1.04 -11.54
C LYS A 164 -54.83 -0.72 -10.09
N LEU A 165 -54.85 0.56 -9.71
CA LEU A 165 -55.29 1.01 -8.39
C LEU A 165 -56.82 0.97 -8.23
N PHE A 166 -57.58 1.08 -9.32
CA PHE A 166 -59.05 1.11 -9.32
C PHE A 166 -59.70 -0.27 -9.46
N VAL A 167 -58.97 -1.26 -9.99
CA VAL A 167 -59.37 -2.67 -9.89
C VAL A 167 -59.23 -3.07 -8.42
N PHE A 168 -60.37 -3.07 -7.73
CA PHE A 168 -60.51 -3.52 -6.35
C PHE A 168 -59.97 -4.95 -6.23
N ASP A 169 -58.92 -5.16 -5.45
CA ASP A 169 -58.36 -6.49 -5.16
C ASP A 169 -59.46 -7.36 -4.55
N ALA A 170 -60.05 -8.25 -5.37
CA ALA A 170 -61.09 -9.18 -4.95
C ALA A 170 -60.60 -10.19 -3.88
N ASP A 171 -59.30 -10.24 -3.62
CA ASP A 171 -58.67 -11.08 -2.59
C ASP A 171 -58.69 -10.45 -1.18
N LEU A 172 -59.02 -9.17 -1.01
CA LEU A 172 -58.97 -8.52 0.31
C LEU A 172 -60.15 -8.89 1.25
N HIS A 173 -61.16 -9.62 0.78
CA HIS A 173 -62.30 -10.06 1.61
C HIS A 173 -62.08 -11.39 2.35
N ARG A 174 -60.94 -12.06 2.17
CA ARG A 174 -60.65 -13.34 2.86
C ARG A 174 -59.86 -13.20 4.17
N HIS A 175 -59.39 -12.02 4.54
CA HIS A 175 -58.40 -11.89 5.63
C HIS A 175 -58.80 -11.03 6.83
N TYR A 176 -60.05 -10.59 6.93
CA TYR A 176 -60.58 -9.98 8.16
C TYR A 176 -61.83 -10.70 8.68
N PRO A 177 -61.67 -11.79 9.45
CA PRO A 177 -62.71 -12.26 10.34
C PRO A 177 -62.71 -11.37 11.59
N TYR A 178 -63.29 -10.17 11.53
CA TYR A 178 -63.65 -9.47 12.76
C TYR A 178 -65.01 -9.95 13.23
N GLN A 179 -64.94 -10.88 14.18
CA GLN A 179 -66.01 -11.22 15.10
C GLN A 179 -66.30 -10.00 15.98
N PHE A 180 -67.16 -9.08 15.51
CA PHE A 180 -67.81 -8.12 16.39
C PHE A 180 -69.09 -8.80 16.94
N VAL A 181 -68.93 -9.52 18.05
CA VAL A 181 -70.04 -9.79 18.97
C VAL A 181 -69.99 -8.69 20.02
N VAL A 182 -70.83 -7.67 19.87
CA VAL A 182 -71.26 -6.84 20.99
C VAL A 182 -72.74 -7.12 21.18
N SER A 183 -73.01 -7.84 22.26
CA SER A 183 -74.35 -8.07 22.81
C SER A 183 -74.75 -6.88 23.70
N CYS A 184 -76.06 -6.61 23.73
CA CYS A 184 -76.82 -5.61 24.48
C CYS A 184 -76.68 -4.15 24.00
N TYR A 185 -77.75 -3.43 23.68
CA TYR A 185 -79.16 -3.55 24.13
C TYR A 185 -80.17 -3.70 22.98
#